data_AF-A0A2V8RIU4-F1
#
_entry.id   AF-A0A2V8RIU4-F1
#
_cell.length_a   1.000
_cell.length_b   1.000
_cell.length_c   1.000
_cell.angle_alpha   90.00
_cell.angle_beta   90.00
_cell.angle_gamma   90.00
#
_symmetry.space_group_name_H-M   'P 1'
#
loop_
_entity.id
_entity.type
_entity.pdbx_description
1 polymer ?
#
loop_
_entity_poly.entity_id
_entity_poly.type
_entity_poly.pdbx_seq_one_letter_code
_entity_poly.pdbx_strand_id
1 'polypeptide(L)'
;MVKRKKSESGNEDQPPTAAVSRSADIFAVRNRGKLFDVLIFLTNIFLMQLLVRLFLLIFRQASAGDVISKALLLFFYLGMLVLPSVGAILKRWHYHQRIKKLGEKEEEGGWLPFGCIFIPFFYMVVSMIITLAVALTFLDLFPDSELGRTGSGVLLGFGLIYNIFQTILVFRYFSPPKRKPKSEFLRDPRSDILGDLCIFLNMILYQVFLNWGAMVFPGFHEGKFVDRFIPLVVFALLMYLTGRIFFLVEDIRHPRTLLTILLANSPVILRAVFAGG
;
A
#
# COMPACT_ATOMS: atom_id res chain seq x y z
N MET A 1 -69.80 22.32 11.57
CA MET A 1 -68.99 22.94 12.64
C MET A 1 -67.81 22.03 12.95
N VAL A 2 -66.64 22.36 12.40
CA VAL A 2 -65.41 21.54 12.46
C VAL A 2 -64.49 22.15 13.52
N LYS A 3 -64.16 21.38 14.57
CA LYS A 3 -63.23 21.79 15.64
C LYS A 3 -61.79 21.78 15.09
N ARG A 4 -61.19 22.97 14.96
CA ARG A 4 -59.75 23.18 14.69
C ARG A 4 -58.93 22.65 15.87
N LYS A 5 -58.06 21.68 15.59
CA LYS A 5 -57.02 21.17 16.51
C LYS A 5 -55.89 22.20 16.57
N LYS A 6 -55.58 22.69 17.77
CA LYS A 6 -54.52 23.65 18.07
C LYS A 6 -53.18 22.89 18.05
N SER A 7 -52.25 23.30 17.20
CA SER A 7 -50.88 22.77 17.14
C SER A 7 -50.06 23.40 18.26
N GLU A 8 -49.64 22.61 19.24
CA GLU A 8 -48.60 22.99 20.20
C GLU A 8 -47.24 22.73 19.56
N SER A 9 -46.55 23.84 19.27
CA SER A 9 -45.16 23.90 18.83
C SER A 9 -44.27 23.75 20.07
N GLY A 10 -43.88 22.51 20.38
CA GLY A 10 -42.81 22.22 21.33
C GLY A 10 -41.47 22.55 20.69
N ASN A 11 -40.89 23.67 21.11
CA ASN A 11 -39.53 24.08 20.78
C ASN A 11 -38.58 23.32 21.73
N GLU A 12 -38.28 22.06 21.40
CA GLU A 12 -37.27 21.27 22.12
C GLU A 12 -35.87 21.69 21.65
N ASP A 13 -35.15 22.26 22.61
CA ASP A 13 -33.70 22.40 22.72
C ASP A 13 -32.89 21.61 21.69
N GLN A 14 -32.46 22.30 20.63
CA GLN A 14 -31.34 21.84 19.83
C GLN A 14 -30.09 21.81 20.72
N PRO A 15 -29.42 20.65 20.87
CA PRO A 15 -28.16 20.60 21.61
C PRO A 15 -27.14 21.50 20.92
N PRO A 16 -26.25 22.16 21.68
CA PRO A 16 -25.22 23.02 21.11
C PRO A 16 -24.42 22.19 20.12
N THR A 17 -24.42 22.63 18.87
CA THR A 17 -23.54 22.13 17.81
C THR A 17 -22.12 22.40 18.27
N ALA A 18 -21.55 21.43 18.98
CA ALA A 18 -20.16 21.43 19.35
C ALA A 18 -19.37 21.61 18.06
N ALA A 19 -18.70 22.75 17.94
CA ALA A 19 -17.68 23.00 16.94
C ALA A 19 -16.53 22.02 17.21
N VAL A 20 -16.72 20.76 16.84
CA VAL A 20 -15.68 19.75 16.82
C VAL A 20 -14.65 20.27 15.83
N SER A 21 -13.50 20.66 16.35
CA SER A 21 -12.41 21.26 15.58
C SER A 21 -12.11 20.41 14.35
N ARG A 22 -12.07 21.03 13.16
CA ARG A 22 -11.79 20.36 11.88
C ARG A 22 -10.51 19.51 11.90
N SER A 23 -9.57 19.82 12.79
CA SER A 23 -8.33 19.07 13.03
C SER A 23 -8.54 17.73 13.72
N ALA A 24 -9.47 17.61 14.67
CA ALA A 24 -9.80 16.34 15.32
C ALA A 24 -10.42 15.34 14.34
N ASP A 25 -11.11 15.84 13.30
CA ASP A 25 -11.72 15.02 12.26
C ASP A 25 -10.66 14.43 11.30
N ILE A 26 -9.49 15.07 11.15
CA ILE A 26 -8.37 14.56 10.34
C ILE A 26 -7.73 13.31 10.99
N PHE A 27 -7.69 13.24 12.32
CA PHE A 27 -7.20 12.08 13.07
C PHE A 27 -8.30 11.03 13.34
N ALA A 28 -9.51 11.25 12.83
CA ALA A 28 -10.56 10.25 12.94
C ALA A 28 -10.08 8.94 12.31
N VAL A 29 -10.46 7.82 12.92
CA VAL A 29 -10.14 6.46 12.46
C VAL A 29 -10.52 6.23 10.99
N ARG A 30 -11.46 7.03 10.45
CA ARG A 30 -11.88 7.03 9.06
C ARG A 30 -10.87 7.62 8.07
N ASN A 31 -9.98 8.51 8.50
CA ASN A 31 -9.02 9.22 7.62
C ASN A 31 -7.61 8.62 7.67
N ARG A 32 -7.45 7.39 8.16
CA ARG A 32 -6.13 6.73 8.28
C ARG A 32 -5.38 6.68 6.96
N GLY A 33 -6.04 6.35 5.85
CA GLY A 33 -5.40 6.33 4.53
C GLY A 33 -4.83 7.69 4.11
N LYS A 34 -5.55 8.79 4.38
CA LYS A 34 -5.07 10.16 4.15
C LYS A 34 -3.91 10.55 5.08
N LEU A 35 -3.96 10.12 6.34
CA LEU A 35 -2.85 10.34 7.27
C LEU A 35 -1.58 9.65 6.75
N PHE A 36 -1.70 8.43 6.25
CA PHE A 36 -0.58 7.72 5.61
C PHE A 36 -0.08 8.43 4.35
N ASP A 37 -0.97 8.99 3.51
CA ASP A 37 -0.55 9.78 2.35
C ASP A 37 0.28 11.00 2.77
N VAL A 38 -0.14 11.71 3.83
CA VAL A 38 0.61 12.85 4.38
C VAL A 38 1.95 12.39 4.96
N LEU A 39 1.98 11.28 5.70
CA LEU A 39 3.22 10.73 6.23
C LEU A 39 4.18 10.30 5.13
N ILE A 40 3.69 9.69 4.05
CA ILE A 40 4.52 9.33 2.89
C ILE A 40 5.01 10.58 2.17
N PHE A 41 4.18 11.61 2.00
CA PHE A 41 4.61 12.89 1.46
C PHE A 41 5.77 13.50 2.27
N LEU A 42 5.63 13.56 3.60
CA LEU A 42 6.69 14.05 4.48
C LEU A 42 7.93 13.16 4.43
N THR A 43 7.75 11.85 4.41
CA THR A 43 8.84 10.87 4.26
C THR A 43 9.57 11.09 2.93
N ASN A 44 8.84 11.35 1.84
CA ASN A 44 9.39 11.65 0.51
C ASN A 44 10.23 12.93 0.49
N ILE A 45 9.85 13.95 1.26
CA ILE A 45 10.61 15.20 1.37
C ILE A 45 11.88 15.01 2.22
N PHE A 46 11.75 14.43 3.41
CA PHE A 46 12.82 14.49 4.42
C PHE A 46 13.69 13.23 4.49
N LEU A 47 13.09 12.03 4.34
CA LEU A 47 13.76 10.76 4.66
C LEU A 47 14.11 9.94 3.41
N MET A 48 13.32 10.06 2.34
CA MET A 48 13.43 9.16 1.19
C MET A 48 14.76 9.30 0.45
N GLN A 49 15.35 10.50 0.40
CA GLN A 49 16.68 10.67 -0.18
C GLN A 49 17.74 9.86 0.57
N LEU A 50 17.68 9.83 1.89
CA LEU A 50 18.59 9.04 2.72
C LEU A 50 18.38 7.54 2.46
N LEU A 51 17.12 7.08 2.48
CA LEU A 51 16.79 5.67 2.27
C LEU A 51 17.19 5.19 0.88
N VAL A 52 17.01 6.00 -0.16
CA VAL A 52 17.40 5.65 -1.54
C VAL A 52 18.91 5.63 -1.70
N ARG A 53 19.64 6.57 -1.08
CA ARG A 53 21.12 6.54 -1.06
C ARG A 53 21.64 5.31 -0.33
N LEU A 54 21.03 4.95 0.81
CA LEU A 54 21.36 3.73 1.53
C LEU A 54 21.08 2.49 0.68
N PHE A 55 19.91 2.44 0.02
CA PHE A 55 19.56 1.36 -0.89
C PHE A 55 20.56 1.24 -2.05
N LEU A 56 20.96 2.36 -2.68
CA LEU A 56 21.97 2.37 -3.73
C LEU A 56 23.34 1.88 -3.24
N LEU A 57 23.73 2.24 -2.02
CA LEU A 57 24.99 1.78 -1.41
C LEU A 57 24.95 0.26 -1.18
N ILE A 58 23.87 -0.24 -0.57
CA ILE A 58 23.66 -1.68 -0.37
C ILE A 58 23.64 -2.41 -1.72
N PHE A 59 22.92 -1.88 -2.71
CA PHE A 59 22.84 -2.47 -4.04
C PHE A 59 24.23 -2.56 -4.70
N ARG A 60 25.01 -1.48 -4.67
CA ARG A 60 26.38 -1.45 -5.22
C ARG A 60 27.31 -2.43 -4.51
N GLN A 61 27.24 -2.50 -3.17
CA GLN A 61 28.04 -3.45 -2.38
C GLN A 61 27.63 -4.90 -2.67
N ALA A 62 26.33 -5.17 -2.79
CA ALA A 62 25.82 -6.48 -3.19
C ALA A 62 26.34 -6.88 -4.58
N SER A 63 26.32 -5.96 -5.56
CA SER A 63 26.88 -6.19 -6.90
C SER A 63 28.41 -6.38 -6.88
N ALA A 64 29.11 -5.82 -5.90
CA ALA A 64 30.55 -6.04 -5.70
C ALA A 64 30.86 -7.39 -4.99
N GLY A 65 29.84 -8.17 -4.64
CA GLY A 65 29.99 -9.49 -4.04
C GLY A 65 29.85 -9.53 -2.51
N ASP A 66 29.52 -8.41 -1.85
CA ASP A 66 29.35 -8.39 -0.39
C ASP A 66 28.11 -9.20 0.06
N VAL A 67 28.35 -10.24 0.87
CA VAL A 67 27.32 -11.21 1.29
C VAL A 67 26.28 -10.56 2.20
N ILE A 68 26.69 -9.66 3.09
CA ILE A 68 25.78 -8.97 4.02
C ILE A 68 24.82 -8.08 3.22
N SER A 69 25.35 -7.33 2.26
CA SER A 69 24.56 -6.47 1.38
C SER A 69 23.59 -7.26 0.51
N LYS A 70 24.00 -8.41 -0.03
CA LYS A 70 23.09 -9.34 -0.73
C LYS A 70 21.97 -9.83 0.18
N ALA A 71 22.28 -10.21 1.42
CA ALA A 71 21.27 -10.62 2.40
C ALA A 71 20.31 -9.48 2.77
N LEU A 72 20.81 -8.27 2.98
CA LEU A 72 19.98 -7.07 3.24
C LEU A 72 19.04 -6.78 2.06
N LEU A 73 19.54 -6.89 0.82
CA LEU A 73 18.75 -6.72 -0.39
C LEU A 73 17.66 -7.80 -0.52
N LEU A 74 18.00 -9.05 -0.19
CA LEU A 74 17.03 -10.14 -0.12
C LEU A 74 15.94 -9.87 0.93
N PHE A 75 16.30 -9.42 2.13
CA PHE A 75 15.34 -9.04 3.17
C PHE A 75 14.46 -7.85 2.77
N PHE A 76 15.02 -6.88 2.05
CA PHE A 76 14.26 -5.75 1.50
C PHE A 76 13.14 -6.25 0.55
N TYR A 77 13.46 -7.11 -0.41
CA TYR A 77 12.48 -7.65 -1.34
C TYR A 77 11.49 -8.62 -0.67
N LEU A 78 11.95 -9.47 0.27
CA LEU A 78 11.07 -10.30 1.08
C LEU A 78 10.10 -9.47 1.92
N GLY A 79 10.55 -8.34 2.46
CA GLY A 79 9.69 -7.38 3.16
C GLY A 79 8.56 -6.89 2.27
N MET A 80 8.86 -6.51 1.02
CA MET A 80 7.86 -6.07 0.03
C MET A 80 6.84 -7.18 -0.31
N LEU A 81 7.23 -8.45 -0.27
CA LEU A 81 6.34 -9.58 -0.56
C LEU A 81 5.52 -10.04 0.66
N VAL A 82 6.09 -10.02 1.86
CA VAL A 82 5.49 -10.64 3.05
C VAL A 82 4.63 -9.66 3.84
N LEU A 83 5.08 -8.40 3.98
CA LEU A 83 4.37 -7.39 4.77
C LEU A 83 2.92 -7.15 4.31
N PRO A 84 2.60 -7.12 2.99
CA PRO A 84 1.21 -6.98 2.55
C PRO A 84 0.31 -8.12 3.02
N SER A 85 0.78 -9.36 2.92
CA SER A 85 0.04 -10.56 3.36
C SER A 85 -0.22 -10.53 4.86
N VAL A 86 0.80 -10.17 5.64
CA VAL A 86 0.70 -10.05 7.10
C VAL A 86 -0.28 -8.92 7.47
N GLY A 87 -0.12 -7.75 6.87
CA GLY A 87 -1.01 -6.60 7.07
C GLY A 87 -2.48 -6.93 6.74
N ALA A 88 -2.73 -7.63 5.63
CA ALA A 88 -4.05 -8.09 5.24
C ALA A 88 -4.68 -9.00 6.30
N ILE A 89 -3.95 -10.01 6.79
CA ILE A 89 -4.47 -10.97 7.77
C ILE A 89 -4.80 -10.27 9.09
N LEU A 90 -3.89 -9.43 9.58
CA LEU A 90 -4.04 -8.73 10.86
C LEU A 90 -5.21 -7.73 10.82
N LYS A 91 -5.33 -6.97 9.74
CA LYS A 91 -6.28 -5.86 9.65
C LYS A 91 -7.68 -6.26 9.21
N ARG A 92 -7.84 -7.39 8.50
CA ARG A 92 -9.12 -7.83 7.91
C ARG A 92 -10.29 -7.81 8.90
N TRP A 93 -10.11 -8.37 10.09
CA TRP A 93 -11.21 -8.47 11.05
C TRP A 93 -11.69 -7.09 11.52
N HIS A 94 -10.74 -6.23 11.90
CA HIS A 94 -11.04 -4.88 12.40
C HIS A 94 -11.64 -3.98 11.32
N TYR A 95 -11.16 -4.10 10.08
CA TYR A 95 -11.72 -3.41 8.92
C TYR A 95 -13.22 -3.69 8.75
N HIS A 96 -13.61 -4.97 8.65
CA HIS A 96 -15.02 -5.36 8.48
C HIS A 96 -15.89 -4.99 9.70
N GLN A 97 -15.34 -5.05 10.92
CA GLN A 97 -16.05 -4.55 12.11
C GLN A 97 -16.32 -3.05 12.04
N ARG A 98 -15.39 -2.25 11.50
CA ARG A 98 -15.57 -0.80 11.34
C ARG A 98 -16.65 -0.48 10.30
N ILE A 99 -16.61 -1.12 9.14
CA ILE A 99 -17.61 -0.92 8.08
C ILE A 99 -19.01 -1.25 8.60
N LYS A 100 -19.15 -2.39 9.29
CA LYS A 100 -20.42 -2.79 9.90
C LYS A 100 -20.94 -1.76 10.91
N LYS A 101 -20.06 -1.17 11.72
CA LYS A 101 -20.43 -0.12 12.69
C LYS A 101 -20.86 1.19 12.03
N LEU A 102 -20.28 1.52 10.87
CA LEU A 102 -20.60 2.74 10.12
C LEU A 102 -21.90 2.61 9.31
N GLY A 103 -22.51 1.42 9.27
CA GLY A 103 -23.73 1.17 8.47
C GLY A 103 -23.49 1.29 6.96
N GLU A 104 -22.22 1.31 6.54
CA GLU A 104 -21.89 1.32 5.12
C GLU A 104 -22.26 -0.05 4.54
N LYS A 105 -23.02 -0.07 3.44
CA LYS A 105 -23.39 -1.32 2.75
C LYS A 105 -22.11 -2.03 2.30
N GLU A 106 -21.83 -3.17 2.90
CA GLU A 106 -20.94 -4.18 2.34
C GLU A 106 -21.60 -4.66 1.05
N GLU A 107 -20.97 -4.45 -0.11
CA GLU A 107 -21.52 -4.98 -1.36
C GLU A 107 -21.59 -6.50 -1.25
N GLU A 108 -22.80 -7.04 -1.33
CA GLU A 108 -23.08 -8.47 -1.29
C GLU A 108 -22.38 -9.14 -2.47
N GLY A 109 -21.19 -9.69 -2.21
CA GLY A 109 -20.35 -10.30 -3.24
C GLY A 109 -18.86 -9.96 -3.13
N GLY A 110 -18.48 -8.96 -2.31
CA GLY A 110 -17.08 -8.57 -2.17
C GLY A 110 -16.44 -8.08 -3.48
N TRP A 111 -17.28 -7.65 -4.43
CA TRP A 111 -16.81 -7.09 -5.69
C TRP A 111 -16.23 -5.70 -5.41
N LEU A 112 -14.98 -5.52 -5.86
CA LEU A 112 -14.35 -4.22 -5.90
C LEU A 112 -15.13 -3.32 -6.88
N PRO A 113 -15.30 -2.00 -6.62
CA PRO A 113 -15.88 -1.08 -7.60
C PRO A 113 -15.20 -1.27 -8.96
N PHE A 114 -15.92 -1.17 -10.09
CA PHE A 114 -15.44 -1.60 -11.42
C PHE A 114 -14.03 -1.08 -11.80
N GLY A 115 -13.61 0.09 -11.31
CA GLY A 115 -12.26 0.64 -11.51
C GLY A 115 -11.13 -0.03 -10.69
N CYS A 116 -11.46 -0.85 -9.69
CA CYS A 116 -10.51 -1.58 -8.84
C CYS A 116 -10.25 -3.01 -9.29
N ILE A 117 -10.98 -3.54 -10.28
CA ILE A 117 -10.77 -4.91 -10.78
C ILE A 117 -9.35 -5.10 -11.34
N PHE A 118 -8.77 -4.05 -11.92
CA PHE A 118 -7.41 -4.08 -12.46
C PHE A 118 -6.32 -3.99 -11.38
N ILE A 119 -6.64 -3.53 -10.17
CA ILE A 119 -5.63 -3.31 -9.12
C ILE A 119 -5.03 -4.63 -8.63
N PRO A 120 -5.79 -5.71 -8.36
CA PRO A 120 -5.23 -7.02 -8.08
C PRO A 120 -4.34 -7.57 -9.20
N PHE A 121 -4.67 -7.29 -10.47
CA PHE A 121 -3.86 -7.72 -11.61
C PHE A 121 -2.50 -6.99 -11.61
N PHE A 122 -2.52 -5.66 -11.50
CA PHE A 122 -1.30 -4.86 -11.39
C PHE A 122 -0.47 -5.26 -10.17
N TYR A 123 -1.13 -5.49 -9.04
CA TYR A 123 -0.51 -5.98 -7.82
C TYR A 123 0.21 -7.31 -8.04
N MET A 124 -0.43 -8.26 -8.73
CA MET A 124 0.16 -9.55 -9.08
C MET A 124 1.38 -9.37 -9.99
N VAL A 125 1.29 -8.54 -11.03
CA VAL A 125 2.43 -8.26 -11.94
C VAL A 125 3.61 -7.68 -11.18
N VAL A 126 3.38 -6.67 -10.34
CA VAL A 126 4.45 -6.06 -9.53
C VAL A 126 5.03 -7.07 -8.54
N SER A 127 4.20 -7.88 -7.91
CA SER A 127 4.64 -8.92 -6.96
C SER A 127 5.45 -10.02 -7.67
N MET A 128 5.12 -10.38 -8.93
CA MET A 128 5.92 -11.29 -9.75
C MET A 128 7.30 -10.72 -10.05
N ILE A 129 7.41 -9.42 -10.39
CA ILE A 129 8.69 -8.74 -10.61
C ILE A 129 9.55 -8.78 -9.33
N ILE A 130 8.95 -8.46 -8.18
CA ILE A 130 9.65 -8.51 -6.90
C ILE A 130 10.07 -9.94 -6.55
N THR A 131 9.24 -10.94 -6.86
CA THR A 131 9.55 -12.36 -6.66
C THR A 131 10.73 -12.81 -7.52
N LEU A 132 10.80 -12.34 -8.77
CA LEU A 132 11.96 -12.57 -9.62
C LEU A 132 13.21 -11.93 -9.00
N ALA A 133 13.12 -10.71 -8.48
CA ALA A 133 14.24 -10.06 -7.79
C ALA A 133 14.69 -10.83 -6.53
N VAL A 134 13.76 -11.38 -5.74
CA VAL A 134 14.06 -12.29 -4.61
C VAL A 134 14.81 -13.52 -5.11
N ALA A 135 14.29 -14.20 -6.14
CA ALA A 135 14.88 -15.43 -6.66
C ALA A 135 16.31 -15.18 -7.17
N LEU A 136 16.52 -14.11 -7.94
CA LEU A 136 17.85 -13.74 -8.44
C LEU A 136 18.83 -13.42 -7.30
N THR A 137 18.40 -12.62 -6.32
CA THR A 137 19.26 -12.25 -5.17
C THR A 137 19.58 -13.48 -4.30
N PHE A 138 18.63 -14.40 -4.16
CA PHE A 138 18.83 -15.64 -3.42
C PHE A 138 19.86 -16.56 -4.10
N LEU A 139 19.73 -16.74 -5.43
CA LEU A 139 20.68 -17.55 -6.21
C LEU A 139 22.10 -16.97 -6.16
N ASP A 140 22.22 -15.64 -6.18
CA ASP A 140 23.49 -14.93 -6.08
C ASP A 140 24.11 -14.98 -4.66
N LEU A 141 23.30 -15.25 -3.63
CA LEU A 141 23.76 -15.47 -2.25
C LEU A 141 24.24 -16.92 -2.02
N PHE A 142 23.70 -17.88 -2.78
CA PHE A 142 24.01 -19.31 -2.66
C PHE A 142 24.36 -19.96 -4.01
N PRO A 143 25.41 -19.48 -4.71
CA PRO A 143 25.73 -19.91 -6.08
C PRO A 143 26.05 -21.41 -6.19
N ASP A 144 26.72 -21.97 -5.18
CA ASP A 144 27.17 -23.38 -5.16
C ASP A 144 26.15 -24.35 -4.55
N SER A 145 24.99 -23.86 -4.13
CA SER A 145 23.94 -24.73 -3.60
C SER A 145 23.35 -25.61 -4.71
N GLU A 146 22.84 -26.81 -4.38
CA GLU A 146 22.04 -27.60 -5.33
C GLU A 146 20.82 -26.80 -5.86
N LEU A 147 20.33 -25.86 -5.04
CA LEU A 147 19.33 -24.86 -5.43
C LEU A 147 19.83 -23.87 -6.50
N GLY A 148 21.12 -23.60 -6.59
CA GLY A 148 21.74 -22.79 -7.64
C GLY A 148 21.69 -23.45 -9.02
N ARG A 149 21.95 -24.77 -9.10
CA ARG A 149 21.98 -25.53 -10.37
C ARG A 149 20.60 -26.00 -10.86
N THR A 150 19.70 -26.36 -9.94
CA THR A 150 18.38 -26.95 -10.29
C THR A 150 17.21 -26.20 -9.65
N GLY A 151 17.48 -25.36 -8.65
CA GLY A 151 16.46 -24.73 -7.81
C GLY A 151 15.99 -23.35 -8.29
N SER A 152 16.55 -22.77 -9.36
CA SER A 152 16.01 -21.52 -9.93
C SER A 152 14.55 -21.68 -10.38
N GLY A 153 14.23 -22.79 -11.05
CA GLY A 153 12.86 -23.13 -11.41
C GLY A 153 11.96 -23.42 -10.20
N VAL A 154 12.52 -24.04 -9.16
CA VAL A 154 11.80 -24.33 -7.91
C VAL A 154 11.47 -23.05 -7.15
N LEU A 155 12.42 -22.12 -7.01
CA LEU A 155 12.23 -20.82 -6.36
C LEU A 155 11.22 -19.96 -7.12
N LEU A 156 11.29 -19.94 -8.45
CA LEU A 156 10.29 -19.25 -9.28
C LEU A 156 8.91 -19.90 -9.17
N GLY A 157 8.84 -21.23 -9.11
CA GLY A 157 7.59 -21.98 -8.89
C GLY A 157 6.96 -21.68 -7.53
N PHE A 158 7.75 -21.72 -6.45
CA PHE A 158 7.30 -21.29 -5.12
C PHE A 158 6.87 -19.83 -5.11
N GLY A 159 7.63 -18.98 -5.79
CA GLY A 159 7.30 -17.59 -6.01
C GLY A 159 5.93 -17.42 -6.68
N LEU A 160 5.65 -18.15 -7.75
CA LEU A 160 4.35 -18.13 -8.44
C LEU A 160 3.21 -18.56 -7.51
N ILE A 161 3.38 -19.67 -6.79
CA ILE A 161 2.39 -20.15 -5.82
C ILE A 161 2.16 -19.10 -4.73
N TYR A 162 3.23 -18.47 -4.24
CA TYR A 162 3.13 -17.41 -3.24
C TYR A 162 2.39 -16.18 -3.78
N ASN A 163 2.62 -15.76 -5.03
CA ASN A 163 1.88 -14.66 -5.66
C ASN A 163 0.38 -14.97 -5.79
N ILE A 164 0.02 -16.20 -6.16
CA ILE A 164 -1.38 -16.65 -6.20
C ILE A 164 -1.97 -16.59 -4.79
N PHE A 165 -1.27 -17.12 -3.79
CA PHE A 165 -1.69 -17.09 -2.40
C PHE A 165 -1.89 -15.64 -1.88
N GLN A 166 -0.94 -14.75 -2.17
CA GLN A 166 -0.99 -13.33 -1.80
C GLN A 166 -2.17 -12.63 -2.48
N THR A 167 -2.41 -12.91 -3.75
CA THR A 167 -3.58 -12.40 -4.50
C THR A 167 -4.88 -12.89 -3.86
N ILE A 168 -4.97 -14.18 -3.50
CA ILE A 168 -6.12 -14.74 -2.77
C ILE A 168 -6.29 -14.04 -1.41
N LEU A 169 -5.22 -13.75 -0.68
CA LEU A 169 -5.29 -13.02 0.59
C LEU A 169 -5.82 -11.59 0.40
N VAL A 170 -5.39 -10.90 -0.65
CA VAL A 170 -5.90 -9.59 -1.03
C VAL A 170 -7.41 -9.66 -1.33
N PHE A 171 -7.86 -10.61 -2.17
CA PHE A 171 -9.30 -10.81 -2.41
C PHE A 171 -10.07 -11.17 -1.14
N ARG A 172 -9.47 -12.01 -0.29
CA ARG A 172 -10.06 -12.42 0.97
C ARG A 172 -10.16 -11.25 1.95
N TYR A 173 -9.21 -10.31 1.95
CA TYR A 173 -9.28 -9.08 2.73
C TYR A 173 -10.55 -8.29 2.39
N PHE A 174 -10.88 -8.17 1.09
CA PHE A 174 -12.09 -7.47 0.64
C PHE A 174 -13.39 -8.22 0.94
N SER A 175 -13.34 -9.55 1.02
CA SER A 175 -14.52 -10.35 1.36
C SER A 175 -14.78 -10.39 2.87
N PRO A 176 -16.04 -10.20 3.32
CA PRO A 176 -16.37 -10.24 4.75
C PRO A 176 -16.04 -11.60 5.38
N PRO A 177 -15.51 -11.63 6.62
CA PRO A 177 -15.16 -12.86 7.30
C PRO A 177 -16.43 -13.62 7.72
N LYS A 178 -16.66 -14.78 7.10
CA LYS A 178 -17.80 -15.67 7.44
C LYS A 178 -17.79 -16.16 8.91
N ARG A 179 -16.63 -16.18 9.55
CA ARG A 179 -16.45 -16.68 10.93
C ARG A 179 -15.54 -15.73 11.71
N LYS A 180 -15.77 -15.62 13.01
CA LYS A 180 -14.87 -14.94 13.94
C LYS A 180 -13.47 -15.60 13.87
N PRO A 181 -12.36 -14.84 13.82
CA PRO A 181 -11.02 -15.41 13.80
C PRO A 181 -10.79 -16.22 15.08
N LYS A 182 -10.15 -17.38 14.97
CA LYS A 182 -9.91 -18.28 16.12
C LYS A 182 -8.94 -17.68 17.12
N SER A 183 -7.92 -16.96 16.64
CA SER A 183 -6.93 -16.30 17.49
C SER A 183 -7.54 -15.07 18.19
N GLU A 184 -7.32 -14.96 19.50
CA GLU A 184 -7.71 -13.81 20.31
C GLU A 184 -6.92 -12.56 19.92
N PHE A 185 -5.64 -12.72 19.56
CA PHE A 185 -4.79 -11.62 19.12
C PHE A 185 -5.36 -10.89 17.90
N LEU A 186 -5.93 -11.62 16.93
CA LEU A 186 -6.58 -11.04 15.74
C LEU A 186 -7.88 -10.27 16.04
N ARG A 187 -8.34 -10.29 17.29
CA ARG A 187 -9.49 -9.52 17.77
C ARG A 187 -9.05 -8.33 18.63
N ASP A 188 -7.80 -8.31 19.08
CA ASP A 188 -7.21 -7.25 19.89
C ASP A 188 -6.89 -6.04 18.99
N PRO A 189 -7.26 -4.81 19.39
CA PRO A 189 -6.83 -3.57 18.73
C PRO A 189 -5.33 -3.47 18.41
N ARG A 190 -4.46 -4.14 19.18
CA ARG A 190 -3.02 -4.20 18.90
C ARG A 190 -2.70 -4.80 17.53
N SER A 191 -3.50 -5.77 17.08
CA SER A 191 -3.32 -6.39 15.76
C SER A 191 -3.64 -5.42 14.61
N ASP A 192 -4.62 -4.53 14.79
CA ASP A 192 -4.95 -3.46 13.84
C ASP A 192 -3.79 -2.47 13.69
N ILE A 193 -3.15 -2.08 14.80
CA ILE A 193 -1.98 -1.19 14.80
C ILE A 193 -0.77 -1.86 14.12
N LEU A 194 -0.52 -3.14 14.43
CA LEU A 194 0.57 -3.88 13.80
C LEU A 194 0.32 -4.05 12.30
N GLY A 195 -0.93 -4.29 11.90
CA GLY A 195 -1.32 -4.33 10.49
C GLY A 195 -1.08 -3.00 9.78
N ASP A 196 -1.45 -1.88 10.41
CA ASP A 196 -1.17 -0.53 9.90
C ASP A 196 0.33 -0.28 9.75
N LEU A 197 1.15 -0.68 10.72
CA LEU A 197 2.61 -0.59 10.65
C LEU A 197 3.19 -1.44 9.51
N CYS A 198 2.72 -2.67 9.34
CA CYS A 198 3.17 -3.54 8.23
C CYS A 198 2.87 -2.92 6.87
N ILE A 199 1.65 -2.39 6.68
CA ILE A 199 1.26 -1.76 5.41
C ILE A 199 2.06 -0.48 5.20
N PHE A 200 2.27 0.33 6.25
CA PHE A 200 3.07 1.55 6.16
C PHE A 200 4.53 1.28 5.80
N LEU A 201 5.17 0.33 6.49
CA LEU A 201 6.53 -0.08 6.18
C LEU A 201 6.61 -0.59 4.74
N ASN A 202 5.64 -1.39 4.30
CA ASN A 202 5.54 -1.81 2.92
C ASN A 202 5.47 -0.61 1.95
N MET A 203 4.62 0.38 2.23
CA MET A 203 4.55 1.61 1.42
C MET A 203 5.90 2.32 1.34
N ILE A 204 6.67 2.39 2.44
CA ILE A 204 8.02 2.96 2.43
C ILE A 204 8.95 2.15 1.50
N LEU A 205 8.96 0.82 1.59
CA LEU A 205 9.78 -0.03 0.71
C LEU A 205 9.44 0.18 -0.77
N TYR A 206 8.15 0.22 -1.10
CA TYR A 206 7.67 0.52 -2.46
C TYR A 206 8.09 1.92 -2.92
N GLN A 207 8.07 2.92 -2.03
CA GLN A 207 8.54 4.26 -2.34
C GLN A 207 10.06 4.32 -2.54
N VAL A 208 10.85 3.60 -1.75
CA VAL A 208 12.31 3.48 -1.97
C VAL A 208 12.58 2.87 -3.34
N PHE A 209 11.89 1.78 -3.67
CA PHE A 209 12.03 1.13 -4.98
C PHE A 209 11.58 2.03 -6.13
N LEU A 210 10.48 2.76 -5.97
CA LEU A 210 10.01 3.75 -6.94
C LEU A 210 11.03 4.87 -7.17
N ASN A 211 11.56 5.46 -6.09
CA ASN A 211 12.54 6.54 -6.19
C ASN A 211 13.85 6.06 -6.81
N TRP A 212 14.29 4.84 -6.47
CA TRP A 212 15.45 4.21 -7.12
C TRP A 212 15.21 3.98 -8.61
N GLY A 213 14.08 3.39 -8.99
CA GLY A 213 13.70 3.16 -10.38
C GLY A 213 13.59 4.48 -11.16
N ALA A 214 13.04 5.52 -10.53
CA ALA A 214 12.96 6.85 -11.09
C ALA A 214 14.33 7.49 -11.35
N MET A 215 15.38 7.11 -10.63
CA MET A 215 16.76 7.59 -10.84
C MET A 215 17.56 6.76 -11.85
N VAL A 216 17.33 5.45 -11.89
CA VAL A 216 18.17 4.53 -12.68
C VAL A 216 17.61 4.31 -14.09
N PHE A 217 16.30 4.41 -14.29
CA PHE A 217 15.70 4.09 -15.58
C PHE A 217 15.90 5.26 -16.58
N PRO A 218 16.64 5.05 -17.69
CA PRO A 218 16.96 6.12 -18.63
C PRO A 218 15.71 6.71 -19.31
N GLY A 219 14.68 5.89 -19.52
CA GLY A 219 13.42 6.32 -20.13
C GLY A 219 12.63 7.38 -19.35
N PHE A 220 13.00 7.66 -18.10
CA PHE A 220 12.42 8.79 -17.34
C PHE A 220 13.23 10.09 -17.49
N HIS A 221 14.44 10.02 -18.03
CA HIS A 221 15.37 11.14 -18.16
C HIS A 221 15.66 11.51 -19.62
N GLU A 222 15.40 10.62 -20.57
CA GLU A 222 15.65 10.81 -22.00
C GLU A 222 14.34 11.03 -22.77
N GLY A 223 14.36 11.78 -23.88
CA GLY A 223 13.16 12.04 -24.72
C GLY A 223 12.45 13.38 -24.48
N LYS A 224 11.23 13.58 -24.99
CA LYS A 224 10.46 14.83 -24.75
C LYS A 224 9.81 14.80 -23.37
N PHE A 225 9.43 15.97 -22.85
CA PHE A 225 8.77 16.09 -21.54
C PHE A 225 7.59 15.13 -21.37
N VAL A 226 6.72 15.03 -22.38
CA VAL A 226 5.54 14.16 -22.36
C VAL A 226 5.93 12.68 -22.29
N ASP A 227 6.95 12.28 -23.06
CA ASP A 227 7.45 10.90 -23.14
C ASP A 227 8.09 10.46 -21.82
N ARG A 228 8.62 11.38 -21.02
CA ARG A 228 9.16 11.13 -19.67
C ARG A 228 8.08 11.14 -18.60
N PHE A 229 7.21 12.15 -18.66
CA PHE A 229 6.23 12.44 -17.61
C PHE A 229 5.15 11.36 -17.52
N ILE A 230 4.59 10.91 -18.67
CA ILE A 230 3.49 9.95 -18.66
C ILE A 230 3.94 8.59 -18.08
N PRO A 231 5.02 7.94 -18.55
CA PRO A 231 5.47 6.68 -17.99
C PRO A 231 5.86 6.79 -16.51
N LEU A 232 6.46 7.91 -16.10
CA LEU A 232 6.83 8.14 -14.71
C LEU A 232 5.59 8.26 -13.80
N VAL A 233 4.57 9.01 -14.22
CA VAL A 233 3.31 9.12 -13.47
C VAL A 233 2.61 7.77 -13.39
N VAL A 234 2.54 7.03 -14.51
CA VAL A 234 1.96 5.68 -14.54
C VAL A 234 2.72 4.74 -13.61
N PHE A 235 4.05 4.75 -13.65
CA PHE A 235 4.90 3.92 -12.79
C PHE A 235 4.76 4.31 -11.31
N ALA A 236 4.74 5.60 -11.00
CA ALA A 236 4.55 6.10 -9.64
C ALA A 236 3.18 5.71 -9.08
N LEU A 237 2.12 5.88 -9.87
CA LEU A 237 0.78 5.45 -9.50
C LEU A 237 0.72 3.93 -9.31
N LEU A 238 1.32 3.15 -10.22
CA LEU A 238 1.36 1.70 -10.13
C LEU A 238 1.99 1.26 -8.79
N MET A 239 3.22 1.69 -8.52
CA MET A 239 3.95 1.30 -7.31
C MET A 239 3.26 1.78 -6.03
N TYR A 240 2.72 3.01 -6.03
CA TYR A 240 2.03 3.56 -4.87
C TYR A 240 0.69 2.87 -4.60
N LEU A 241 -0.11 2.63 -5.63
CA LEU A 241 -1.40 1.96 -5.51
C LEU A 241 -1.24 0.52 -5.04
N THR A 242 -0.20 -0.19 -5.49
CA THR A 242 0.13 -1.53 -5.00
C THR A 242 0.38 -1.52 -3.48
N GLY A 243 1.15 -0.55 -2.97
CA GLY A 243 1.38 -0.40 -1.53
C GLY A 243 0.14 0.06 -0.74
N ARG A 244 -0.70 0.91 -1.35
CA ARG A 244 -1.89 1.54 -0.72
C ARG A 244 -3.16 0.69 -0.83
N ILE A 245 -3.14 -0.43 -1.53
CA ILE A 245 -4.35 -1.19 -1.92
C ILE A 245 -5.34 -1.44 -0.77
N PHE A 246 -4.85 -1.72 0.44
CA PHE A 246 -5.68 -1.99 1.62
C PHE A 246 -6.39 -0.76 2.20
N PHE A 247 -5.79 0.43 2.05
CA PHE A 247 -6.38 1.71 2.44
C PHE A 247 -7.21 2.34 1.32
N LEU A 248 -6.87 2.03 0.07
CA LEU A 248 -7.60 2.54 -1.07
C LEU A 248 -9.08 2.19 -0.99
N VAL A 249 -9.43 1.01 -0.52
CA VAL A 249 -10.83 0.58 -0.39
C VAL A 249 -11.59 1.33 0.71
N GLU A 250 -10.93 1.73 1.80
CA GLU A 250 -11.53 2.61 2.82
C GLU A 250 -11.84 4.00 2.22
N ASP A 251 -11.01 4.46 1.29
CA ASP A 251 -11.01 5.85 0.80
C ASP A 251 -11.61 6.04 -0.61
N ILE A 252 -11.92 4.96 -1.35
CA ILE A 252 -12.25 5.03 -2.79
C ILE A 252 -13.53 5.82 -3.09
N ARG A 253 -14.46 5.86 -2.13
CA ARG A 253 -15.71 6.61 -2.25
C ARG A 253 -15.51 8.13 -2.19
N HIS A 254 -14.29 8.59 -1.89
CA HIS A 254 -13.96 10.00 -1.77
C HIS A 254 -13.08 10.47 -2.94
N PRO A 255 -13.53 11.43 -3.78
CA PRO A 255 -12.73 11.91 -4.91
C PRO A 255 -11.45 12.63 -4.46
N ARG A 256 -11.43 13.16 -3.23
CA ARG A 256 -10.25 13.80 -2.62
C ARG A 256 -9.07 12.84 -2.44
N THR A 257 -9.32 11.53 -2.43
CA THR A 257 -8.30 10.48 -2.30
C THR A 257 -7.33 10.47 -3.48
N LEU A 258 -7.80 10.76 -4.69
CA LEU A 258 -6.92 10.87 -5.87
C LEU A 258 -5.93 12.03 -5.72
N LEU A 259 -6.39 13.14 -5.14
CA LEU A 259 -5.54 14.30 -4.90
C LEU A 259 -4.48 14.00 -3.84
N THR A 260 -4.81 13.28 -2.76
CA THR A 260 -3.82 12.91 -1.74
C THR A 260 -2.81 11.87 -2.27
N ILE A 261 -3.25 10.94 -3.12
CA ILE A 261 -2.36 9.99 -3.82
C ILE A 261 -1.36 10.73 -4.72
N LEU A 262 -1.84 11.67 -5.53
CA LEU A 262 -0.98 12.47 -6.41
C LEU A 262 -0.02 13.32 -5.60
N LEU A 263 -0.51 13.94 -4.52
CA LEU A 263 0.32 14.75 -3.63
C LEU A 263 1.44 13.91 -3.00
N ALA A 264 1.15 12.70 -2.53
CA ALA A 264 2.14 11.81 -1.91
C ALA A 264 3.29 11.45 -2.85
N ASN A 265 3.02 11.30 -4.16
CA ASN A 265 4.03 10.96 -5.17
C ASN A 265 4.66 12.20 -5.83
N SER A 266 4.07 13.39 -5.64
CA SER A 266 4.55 14.63 -6.25
C SER A 266 6.04 14.92 -6.00
N PRO A 267 6.65 14.68 -4.81
CA PRO A 267 8.05 14.98 -4.62
C PRO A 267 8.97 14.09 -5.45
N VAL A 268 8.57 12.86 -5.77
CA VAL A 268 9.33 11.95 -6.64
C VAL A 268 9.22 12.41 -8.08
N ILE A 269 7.99 12.69 -8.53
CA ILE A 269 7.71 13.14 -9.90
C ILE A 269 8.46 14.45 -10.19
N LEU A 270 8.33 15.44 -9.31
CA LEU A 270 9.00 16.73 -9.47
C LEU A 270 10.52 16.56 -9.50
N ARG A 271 11.11 15.72 -8.65
CA ARG A 271 12.56 15.48 -8.68
C ARG A 271 13.01 14.80 -9.96
N ALA A 272 12.35 13.72 -10.39
CA ALA A 272 12.77 13.03 -11.61
C ALA A 272 12.60 13.90 -12.87
N VAL A 273 11.56 14.74 -12.91
CA VAL A 273 11.27 15.62 -14.06
C VAL A 273 12.17 16.86 -14.08
N PHE A 274 12.41 17.50 -12.93
CA PHE A 274 13.13 18.78 -12.86
C PHE A 274 14.59 18.68 -12.42
N ALA A 275 14.97 17.65 -11.65
CA ALA A 275 16.37 17.41 -11.27
C ALA A 275 17.09 16.41 -12.20
N GLY A 276 16.37 15.82 -13.16
CA GLY A 276 16.90 14.99 -14.24
C GLY A 276 17.36 15.78 -15.47
N GLY A 277 17.74 17.05 -15.28
CA GLY A 277 18.27 17.96 -16.31
C GLY A 277 19.60 18.57 -15.86
#